data_AF-A0A7J9XWD9-F1
#
_entry.id   AF-A0A7J9XWD9-F1
#
_cell.length_a   1.000
_cell.length_b   1.000
_cell.length_c   1.000
_cell.angle_alpha   90.00
_cell.angle_beta   90.00
_cell.angle_gamma   90.00
#
_symmetry.space_group_name_H-M   'P 1'
#
loop_
_entity.id
_entity.type
_entity.pdbx_description
1 polymer ?
#
loop_
_entity_poly.entity_id
_entity_poly.type
_entity_poly.pdbx_seq_one_letter_code
_entity_poly.pdbx_strand_id
1 'polypeptide(L)'
;MLLLAALSAWLWSRRGLIMPRKTDGALPFQLRTMSADDSRIALAQRQAADVALASQQPVPQSLTWSPRYDYRNQQDIQTAQPAELPSVAPLAFRDLQLDPLSVYLGATEQGPVIRPWDQLLTLAISGQTGSGKTFTATSIVLQSLFAGHQVILCDPHAHNDESLAARLRPVHGLLSRPTAVTDREVAASVEAVERVLRDRAEGRSDDLRPVTLVLDEFSKVMRGSLAETVARILEGVAAEGRKLGVRAIL
;
A
#
# COMPACT_ATOMS: atom_id res chain seq x y z
N MET A 1 -34.70 -6.92 8.93
CA MET A 1 -33.65 -7.28 9.93
C MET A 1 -34.18 -7.93 11.21
N LEU A 2 -35.35 -7.57 11.74
CA LEU A 2 -35.89 -8.14 12.99
C LEU A 2 -36.23 -9.65 12.93
N LEU A 3 -36.67 -10.16 11.78
CA LEU A 3 -37.03 -11.58 11.59
C LEU A 3 -35.82 -12.53 11.60
N LEU A 4 -34.65 -12.10 11.09
CA LEU A 4 -33.41 -12.90 11.10
C LEU A 4 -32.79 -13.03 12.49
N ALA A 5 -32.94 -12.00 13.34
CA ALA A 5 -32.48 -12.03 14.73
C ALA A 5 -33.36 -12.91 15.63
N ALA A 6 -34.67 -12.94 15.38
CA ALA A 6 -35.60 -13.80 16.11
C ALA A 6 -35.41 -15.29 15.75
N LEU A 7 -35.15 -15.60 14.47
CA LEU A 7 -34.93 -16.98 14.02
C LEU A 7 -33.61 -17.55 14.56
N SER A 8 -32.55 -16.73 14.63
CA SER A 8 -31.27 -17.14 15.21
C SER A 8 -31.37 -17.32 16.74
N ALA A 9 -32.04 -16.42 17.47
CA ALA A 9 -32.26 -16.62 18.90
C ALA A 9 -33.05 -17.92 19.21
N TRP A 10 -34.05 -18.24 18.39
CA TRP A 10 -34.86 -19.44 18.56
C TRP A 10 -34.09 -20.75 18.29
N LEU A 11 -33.34 -20.82 17.18
CA LEU A 11 -32.52 -21.98 16.80
C LEU A 11 -31.43 -22.33 17.84
N TRP A 12 -30.94 -21.33 18.56
CA TRP A 12 -29.85 -21.49 19.53
C TRP A 12 -30.35 -21.89 20.92
N SER A 13 -31.53 -21.42 21.32
CA SER A 13 -32.18 -21.85 22.57
C SER A 13 -32.46 -23.36 22.58
N ARG A 14 -32.83 -23.95 21.42
CA ARG A 14 -33.02 -25.40 21.26
C ARG A 14 -31.74 -26.23 21.42
N ARG A 15 -30.55 -25.60 21.31
CA ARG A 15 -29.25 -26.26 21.50
C ARG A 15 -28.65 -25.99 22.89
N GLY A 16 -29.37 -25.30 23.77
CA GLY A 16 -28.92 -25.02 25.14
C GLY A 16 -27.70 -24.08 25.21
N LEU A 17 -27.49 -23.24 24.20
CA LEU A 17 -26.40 -22.27 24.13
C LEU A 17 -26.89 -20.89 24.61
N ILE A 18 -26.16 -20.24 25.53
CA ILE A 18 -26.41 -18.84 25.89
C ILE A 18 -25.42 -17.95 25.14
N MET A 19 -25.96 -16.90 24.53
CA MET A 19 -25.16 -15.81 23.96
C MET A 19 -24.91 -14.73 25.02
N PRO A 20 -23.65 -14.30 25.22
CA PRO A 20 -23.35 -13.13 26.04
C PRO A 20 -23.81 -11.84 25.34
N ARG A 21 -23.96 -10.75 26.10
CA ARG A 21 -24.34 -9.46 25.53
C ARG A 21 -23.27 -9.00 24.54
N LYS A 22 -23.71 -8.39 23.44
CA LYS A 22 -22.85 -7.96 22.30
C LYS A 22 -21.65 -7.09 22.68
N THR A 23 -21.68 -6.47 23.86
CA THR A 23 -20.61 -5.59 24.37
C THR A 23 -19.39 -6.33 24.90
N ASP A 24 -19.51 -7.63 25.19
CA ASP A 24 -18.55 -8.30 26.08
C ASP A 24 -17.58 -9.22 25.32
N GLY A 25 -17.70 -9.32 23.99
CA GLY A 25 -16.79 -10.08 23.11
C GLY A 25 -16.74 -11.60 23.35
N ALA A 26 -17.52 -12.12 24.29
CA ALA A 26 -17.45 -13.52 24.69
C ALA A 26 -18.14 -14.46 23.67
N LEU A 27 -17.62 -15.68 23.57
CA LEU A 27 -18.19 -16.73 22.70
C LEU A 27 -19.36 -17.46 23.40
N PRO A 28 -20.37 -17.92 22.65
CA PRO A 28 -21.49 -18.67 23.21
C PRO A 28 -21.07 -20.05 23.75
N PHE A 29 -21.66 -20.48 24.88
CA PHE A 29 -21.33 -21.75 25.54
C PHE A 29 -22.59 -22.54 25.96
N GLN A 30 -22.47 -23.87 26.11
CA GLN A 30 -23.59 -24.78 26.41
C GLN A 30 -23.89 -24.89 27.90
N LEU A 31 -25.18 -24.78 28.26
CA LEU A 31 -25.65 -24.77 29.66
C LEU A 31 -25.65 -26.15 30.34
N ARG A 32 -25.50 -27.24 29.58
CA ARG A 32 -25.76 -28.60 30.06
C ARG A 32 -24.71 -29.18 31.01
N THR A 33 -23.66 -28.44 31.35
CA THR A 33 -22.53 -28.94 32.14
C THR A 33 -22.40 -28.35 33.55
N MET A 34 -23.38 -27.58 34.09
CA MET A 34 -23.17 -26.88 35.38
C MET A 34 -24.41 -26.89 36.29
N SER A 35 -24.20 -27.20 37.58
CA SER A 35 -25.18 -27.02 38.67
C SER A 35 -25.25 -25.55 39.11
N ALA A 36 -26.37 -25.17 39.71
CA ALA A 36 -26.84 -23.78 39.80
C ALA A 36 -25.97 -22.84 40.67
N ASP A 37 -25.16 -23.34 41.61
CA ASP A 37 -24.49 -22.49 42.61
C ASP A 37 -23.06 -22.06 42.26
N ASP A 38 -22.38 -22.74 41.32
CA ASP A 38 -20.97 -22.44 40.96
C ASP A 38 -20.82 -21.46 39.77
N SER A 39 -21.93 -20.92 39.29
CA SER A 39 -22.06 -20.32 37.96
C SER A 39 -21.30 -19.00 37.74
N ARG A 40 -20.91 -18.28 38.80
CA ARG A 40 -20.13 -17.03 38.67
C ARG A 40 -18.63 -17.23 38.85
N ILE A 41 -18.23 -18.09 39.78
CA ILE A 41 -16.81 -18.32 40.09
C ILE A 41 -16.19 -19.19 38.99
N ALA A 42 -16.87 -20.24 38.54
CA ALA A 42 -16.35 -21.09 37.48
C ALA A 42 -16.32 -20.37 36.12
N LEU A 43 -17.25 -19.44 35.84
CA LEU A 43 -17.21 -18.62 34.63
C LEU A 43 -16.03 -17.63 34.66
N ALA A 44 -15.80 -16.97 35.81
CA ALA A 44 -14.67 -16.05 35.98
C ALA A 44 -13.31 -16.77 35.94
N GLN A 45 -13.20 -17.96 36.53
CA GLN A 45 -11.98 -18.76 36.49
C GLN A 45 -11.68 -19.31 35.08
N ARG A 46 -12.72 -19.68 34.32
CA ARG A 46 -12.56 -20.15 32.94
C ARG A 46 -12.19 -19.00 32.00
N GLN A 47 -12.80 -17.83 32.18
CA GLN A 47 -12.40 -16.61 31.45
C GLN A 47 -10.95 -16.19 31.79
N ALA A 48 -10.53 -16.29 33.06
CA ALA A 48 -9.16 -16.01 33.45
C ALA A 48 -8.16 -17.02 32.84
N ALA A 49 -8.54 -18.31 32.78
CA ALA A 49 -7.72 -19.34 32.13
C ALA A 49 -7.64 -19.16 30.61
N ASP A 50 -8.74 -18.80 29.95
CA ASP A 50 -8.77 -18.57 28.49
C ASP A 50 -8.00 -17.30 28.09
N VAL A 51 -8.03 -16.24 28.91
CA VAL A 51 -7.18 -15.04 28.72
C VAL A 51 -5.70 -15.33 28.97
N ALA A 52 -5.39 -16.20 29.94
CA ALA A 52 -4.02 -16.65 30.20
C ALA A 52 -3.47 -17.58 29.11
N LEU A 53 -4.33 -18.38 28.46
CA LEU A 53 -3.98 -19.22 27.30
C LEU A 53 -3.89 -18.42 26.00
N ALA A 54 -4.79 -17.44 25.78
CA ALA A 54 -4.75 -16.56 24.61
C ALA A 54 -3.54 -15.63 24.61
N SER A 55 -3.01 -15.26 25.79
CA SER A 55 -1.76 -14.50 25.93
C SER A 55 -0.50 -15.35 25.75
N GLN A 56 -0.63 -16.68 25.58
CA GLN A 56 0.49 -17.62 25.43
C GLN A 56 0.54 -18.35 24.10
N GLN A 57 -0.35 -18.08 23.14
CA GLN A 57 -0.13 -18.61 21.78
C GLN A 57 0.93 -17.77 21.07
N PRO A 58 2.12 -18.32 20.76
CA PRO A 58 3.01 -17.67 19.82
C PRO A 58 2.32 -17.73 18.47
N VAL A 59 1.64 -16.65 18.09
CA VAL A 59 1.42 -16.35 16.67
C VAL A 59 2.79 -16.50 16.03
N PRO A 60 2.98 -17.35 15.00
CA PRO A 60 4.28 -17.54 14.40
C PRO A 60 4.81 -16.17 14.05
N GLN A 61 5.81 -15.72 14.81
CA GLN A 61 6.34 -14.38 14.66
C GLN A 61 6.79 -14.33 13.21
N SER A 62 6.20 -13.41 12.45
CA SER A 62 6.83 -12.85 11.28
C SER A 62 8.33 -12.82 11.57
N LEU A 63 9.14 -13.42 10.69
CA LEU A 63 10.59 -13.21 10.68
C LEU A 63 10.81 -11.72 10.41
N THR A 64 10.60 -10.90 11.43
CA THR A 64 10.96 -9.50 11.46
C THR A 64 12.41 -9.51 11.84
N TRP A 65 13.26 -9.53 10.82
CA TRP A 65 14.65 -9.13 11.00
C TRP A 65 14.65 -7.65 11.39
N SER A 66 14.68 -7.40 12.70
CA SER A 66 14.89 -6.06 13.25
C SER A 66 16.24 -6.13 13.96
N PRO A 67 17.32 -5.59 13.39
CA PRO A 67 18.57 -5.47 14.13
C PRO A 67 18.31 -4.53 15.30
N ARG A 68 18.16 -5.10 16.49
CA ARG A 68 18.20 -4.34 17.73
C ARG A 68 19.65 -4.00 17.96
N TYR A 69 20.04 -2.77 17.67
CA TYR A 69 21.28 -2.22 18.21
C TYR A 69 21.06 -2.04 19.71
N ASP A 70 21.49 -3.02 20.49
CA ASP A 70 21.66 -2.87 21.92
C ASP A 70 22.78 -1.83 22.12
N TYR A 71 22.41 -0.61 22.52
CA TYR A 71 23.35 0.37 23.05
C TYR A 71 23.76 -0.07 24.46
N ARG A 72 24.51 -1.17 24.55
CA ARG A 72 25.10 -1.64 25.81
C ARG A 72 26.50 -2.15 25.54
N ASN A 73 27.45 -1.44 26.15
CA ASN A 73 28.91 -1.59 26.14
C ASN A 73 29.65 -0.91 24.98
N GLN A 74 30.17 0.26 25.33
CA GLN A 74 31.06 1.11 24.54
C GLN A 74 32.55 0.71 24.73
N GLN A 75 32.84 -0.55 25.03
CA GLN A 75 34.21 -1.04 25.20
C GLN A 75 34.38 -2.31 24.36
N ASP A 76 35.35 -2.26 23.45
CA ASP A 76 35.75 -3.26 22.45
C ASP A 76 34.94 -3.33 21.14
N ILE A 77 34.86 -2.20 20.42
CA ILE A 77 34.66 -2.25 18.96
C ILE A 77 36.05 -2.41 18.31
N GLN A 78 36.45 -3.66 18.05
CA GLN A 78 37.38 -3.92 16.96
C GLN A 78 36.73 -3.44 15.67
N THR A 79 37.43 -2.57 14.95
CA THR A 79 37.02 -1.96 13.68
C THR A 79 36.78 -3.06 12.65
N ALA A 80 35.56 -3.59 12.58
CA ALA A 80 35.13 -4.39 11.46
C ALA A 80 35.15 -3.48 10.23
N GLN A 81 36.03 -3.79 9.29
CA GLN A 81 36.15 -3.12 8.01
C GLN A 81 34.76 -3.13 7.34
N PRO A 82 34.19 -1.97 6.96
CA PRO A 82 32.88 -1.94 6.32
C PRO A 82 32.94 -2.82 5.07
N ALA A 83 31.98 -3.75 4.94
CA ALA A 83 31.84 -4.56 3.76
C ALA A 83 31.82 -3.63 2.54
N GLU A 84 32.80 -3.82 1.63
CA GLU A 84 32.84 -3.07 0.38
C GLU A 84 31.54 -3.34 -0.36
N LEU A 85 30.70 -2.31 -0.48
CA LEU A 85 29.51 -2.40 -1.31
C LEU A 85 30.00 -2.72 -2.74
N PRO A 86 29.37 -3.67 -3.44
CA PRO A 86 29.71 -3.97 -4.81
C PRO A 86 29.65 -2.69 -5.63
N SER A 87 30.80 -2.31 -6.20
CA SER A 87 30.92 -1.16 -7.08
C SER A 87 30.20 -1.49 -8.38
N VAL A 88 28.91 -1.18 -8.45
CA VAL A 88 28.17 -1.18 -9.71
C VAL A 88 28.70 0.00 -10.51
N ALA A 89 29.36 -0.28 -11.64
CA ALA A 89 29.82 0.78 -12.54
C ALA A 89 28.64 1.72 -12.85
N PRO A 90 28.79 3.05 -12.65
CA PRO A 90 27.69 3.97 -12.82
C PRO A 90 27.29 3.98 -14.29
N LEU A 91 26.16 3.34 -14.59
CA LEU A 91 25.56 3.40 -15.91
C LEU A 91 24.89 4.77 -16.02
N ALA A 92 25.43 5.65 -16.87
CA ALA A 92 24.88 6.98 -17.02
C ALA A 92 23.53 6.88 -17.74
N PHE A 93 22.54 7.66 -17.31
CA PHE A 93 21.19 7.62 -17.89
C PHE A 93 21.17 7.89 -19.41
N ARG A 94 22.12 8.69 -19.92
CA ARG A 94 22.30 8.96 -21.35
C ARG A 94 22.70 7.73 -22.18
N ASP A 95 23.28 6.72 -21.53
CA ASP A 95 23.76 5.51 -22.18
C ASP A 95 22.68 4.42 -22.17
N LEU A 96 21.55 4.66 -21.48
CA LEU A 96 20.37 3.82 -21.57
C LEU A 96 19.67 4.05 -22.90
N GLN A 97 19.63 3.01 -23.73
CA GLN A 97 18.69 2.93 -24.84
C GLN A 97 17.30 2.62 -24.26
N LEU A 98 16.54 3.69 -24.00
CA LEU A 98 15.16 3.55 -23.50
C LEU A 98 14.23 3.17 -24.65
N ASP A 99 13.59 2.01 -24.53
CA ASP A 99 12.48 1.59 -25.37
C ASP A 99 11.17 2.14 -24.79
N PRO A 100 10.34 2.89 -25.55
CA PRO A 100 9.03 3.37 -25.11
C PRO A 100 8.08 2.29 -24.56
N LEU A 101 8.27 1.01 -24.93
CA LEU A 101 7.46 -0.11 -24.44
C LEU A 101 7.95 -0.67 -23.08
N SER A 102 9.06 -0.15 -22.57
CA SER A 102 9.72 -0.64 -21.36
C SER A 102 10.08 0.49 -20.39
N VAL A 103 10.42 0.10 -19.17
CA VAL A 103 10.87 0.98 -18.11
C VAL A 103 12.09 0.39 -17.43
N TYR A 104 13.09 1.25 -17.25
CA TYR A 104 14.30 1.01 -16.49
C TYR A 104 14.05 1.31 -15.01
N LEU A 105 14.30 0.32 -14.17
CA LEU A 105 14.08 0.37 -12.71
C LEU A 105 15.37 0.55 -11.90
N GLY A 106 16.53 0.42 -12.53
CA GLY A 106 17.82 0.51 -11.88
C GLY A 106 18.80 -0.53 -12.41
N ALA A 107 19.91 -0.72 -11.70
CA ALA A 107 20.92 -1.73 -12.03
C ALA A 107 21.21 -2.58 -10.80
N THR A 108 21.53 -3.85 -11.06
CA THR A 108 22.05 -4.82 -10.08
C THR A 108 23.45 -5.24 -10.52
N GLU A 109 24.11 -6.10 -9.73
CA GLU A 109 25.36 -6.75 -10.16
C GLU A 109 25.20 -7.53 -11.48
N GLN A 110 24.00 -8.00 -11.78
CA GLN A 110 23.67 -8.72 -13.01
C GLN A 110 23.39 -7.79 -14.21
N GLY A 111 23.45 -6.48 -13.99
CA GLY A 111 23.19 -5.47 -15.01
C GLY A 111 21.84 -4.74 -14.84
N PRO A 112 21.38 -4.05 -15.90
CA PRO A 112 20.19 -3.20 -15.83
C PRO A 112 18.91 -4.02 -15.64
N VAL A 113 18.03 -3.53 -14.77
CA VAL A 113 16.69 -4.08 -14.55
C VAL A 113 15.71 -3.29 -15.40
N ILE A 114 15.30 -3.89 -16.52
CA ILE A 114 14.31 -3.32 -17.45
C ILE A 114 13.08 -4.24 -17.47
N ARG A 115 11.89 -3.65 -17.46
CA ARG A 115 10.61 -4.39 -17.52
C ARG A 115 9.67 -3.77 -18.55
N PRO A 116 8.84 -4.54 -19.24
CA PRO A 116 7.72 -4.01 -20.01
C PRO A 116 6.75 -3.22 -19.12
N TRP A 117 6.14 -2.16 -19.65
CA TRP A 117 5.16 -1.37 -18.90
C TRP A 117 3.93 -2.18 -18.47
N ASP A 118 3.57 -3.22 -19.21
CA ASP A 118 2.40 -4.06 -18.92
C ASP A 118 2.60 -4.98 -17.69
N GLN A 119 3.84 -5.08 -17.19
CA GLN A 119 4.19 -5.78 -15.96
C GLN A 119 4.23 -4.85 -14.74
N LEU A 120 4.17 -3.54 -14.93
CA LEU A 120 4.17 -2.54 -13.85
C LEU A 120 2.86 -1.75 -13.81
N LEU A 121 1.80 -2.42 -13.36
CA LEU A 121 0.46 -1.83 -13.22
C LEU A 121 0.37 -0.93 -11.99
N THR A 122 0.93 -1.37 -10.88
CA THR A 122 1.02 -0.59 -9.65
C THR A 122 2.41 -0.79 -9.07
N LEU A 123 3.16 0.30 -8.95
CA LEU A 123 4.50 0.31 -8.41
C LEU A 123 4.51 1.15 -7.13
N ALA A 124 4.92 0.54 -6.02
CA ALA A 124 5.15 1.25 -4.77
C ALA A 124 6.65 1.46 -4.54
N ILE A 125 7.06 2.69 -4.26
CA ILE A 125 8.45 3.07 -4.01
C ILE A 125 8.60 3.37 -2.51
N SER A 126 9.03 2.36 -1.74
CA SER A 126 9.25 2.48 -0.30
C SER A 126 10.73 2.59 0.05
N GLY A 127 11.04 3.30 1.14
CA GLY A 127 12.40 3.45 1.63
C GLY A 127 12.52 4.56 2.67
N GLN A 128 13.63 4.58 3.41
CA GLN A 128 13.90 5.62 4.41
C GLN A 128 14.11 6.99 3.75
N THR A 129 14.02 8.06 4.53
CA THR A 129 14.36 9.41 4.05
C THR A 129 15.80 9.42 3.54
N GLY A 130 16.03 10.05 2.38
CA GLY A 130 17.34 10.06 1.73
C GLY A 130 17.70 8.80 0.92
N SER A 131 16.85 7.75 0.90
CA SER A 131 17.15 6.50 0.16
C SER A 131 16.98 6.61 -1.37
N GLY A 132 16.73 7.80 -1.91
CA GLY A 132 16.54 8.01 -3.35
C GLY A 132 15.13 7.77 -3.89
N LYS A 133 14.10 7.58 -3.06
CA LYS A 133 12.71 7.37 -3.50
C LYS A 133 12.25 8.37 -4.56
N THR A 134 12.39 9.65 -4.26
CA THR A 134 11.97 10.74 -5.14
C THR A 134 12.78 10.74 -6.44
N PHE A 135 14.04 10.32 -6.41
CA PHE A 135 14.87 10.18 -7.61
C PHE A 135 14.37 9.04 -8.50
N THR A 136 14.06 7.88 -7.91
CA THR A 136 13.45 6.75 -8.62
C THR A 136 12.10 7.14 -9.21
N ALA A 137 11.23 7.79 -8.43
CA ALA A 137 9.94 8.29 -8.91
C ALA A 137 10.12 9.28 -10.07
N THR A 138 11.04 10.24 -9.95
CA THR A 138 11.36 11.21 -11.01
C THR A 138 11.79 10.49 -12.29
N SER A 139 12.70 9.53 -12.20
CA SER A 139 13.18 8.75 -13.34
C SER A 139 12.03 8.03 -14.05
N ILE A 140 11.14 7.37 -13.31
CA ILE A 140 10.03 6.61 -13.89
C ILE A 140 8.97 7.53 -14.49
N VAL A 141 8.74 8.71 -13.90
CA VAL A 141 7.84 9.73 -14.47
C VAL A 141 8.39 10.28 -15.77
N LEU A 142 9.69 10.59 -15.83
CA LEU A 142 10.33 11.04 -17.07
C LEU A 142 10.27 9.98 -18.17
N GLN A 143 10.50 8.71 -17.81
CA GLN A 143 10.33 7.59 -18.74
C GLN A 143 8.86 7.42 -19.20
N SER A 144 7.89 7.66 -18.31
CA SER A 144 6.47 7.66 -18.68
C SER A 144 6.14 8.75 -19.70
N LEU A 145 6.63 9.98 -19.47
CA LEU A 145 6.46 11.09 -20.42
C LEU A 145 7.12 10.79 -21.76
N PHE A 146 8.34 10.23 -21.73
CA PHE A 146 9.06 9.80 -22.94
C PHE A 146 8.31 8.72 -23.72
N ALA A 147 7.68 7.78 -23.02
CA ALA A 147 6.83 6.73 -23.60
C ALA A 147 5.46 7.26 -24.11
N GLY A 148 5.19 8.56 -24.03
CA GLY A 148 3.94 9.16 -24.49
C GLY A 148 2.76 8.96 -23.55
N HIS A 149 3.02 8.63 -22.27
CA HIS A 149 1.95 8.48 -21.28
C HIS A 149 1.33 9.83 -20.93
N GLN A 150 0.02 9.81 -20.67
CA GLN A 150 -0.67 10.86 -19.94
C GLN A 150 -0.33 10.76 -18.46
N VAL A 151 0.55 11.64 -17.97
CA VAL A 151 0.97 11.65 -16.57
C VAL A 151 0.10 12.62 -15.76
N ILE A 152 -0.47 12.11 -14.68
CA ILE A 152 -1.22 12.89 -13.67
C ILE A 152 -0.46 12.81 -12.36
N LEU A 153 0.09 13.95 -11.92
CA LEU A 153 0.92 14.05 -10.72
C LEU A 153 0.11 14.60 -9.54
N CYS A 154 0.09 13.86 -8.43
CA CYS A 154 -0.41 14.30 -7.14
C CYS A 154 0.78 14.37 -6.19
N ASP A 155 1.08 15.56 -5.69
CA ASP A 155 2.17 15.82 -4.77
C ASP A 155 1.70 16.84 -3.72
N PRO A 156 1.19 16.37 -2.56
CA PRO A 156 0.75 17.23 -1.47
C PRO A 156 1.87 18.07 -0.83
N HIS A 157 3.12 17.90 -1.26
CA HIS A 157 4.30 18.61 -0.78
C HIS A 157 5.00 19.39 -1.89
N ALA A 158 4.31 19.72 -2.98
CA ALA A 158 4.86 20.45 -4.12
C ALA A 158 5.53 21.81 -3.79
N HIS A 159 5.28 22.37 -2.61
CA HIS A 159 5.94 23.59 -2.10
C HIS A 159 7.35 23.34 -1.54
N ASN A 160 7.78 22.10 -1.38
CA ASN A 160 9.13 21.74 -0.95
C ASN A 160 10.03 21.59 -2.18
N ASP A 161 11.22 22.21 -2.16
CA ASP A 161 12.21 22.12 -3.25
C ASP A 161 12.72 20.69 -3.51
N GLU A 162 12.59 19.80 -2.52
CA GLU A 162 12.95 18.38 -2.66
C GLU A 162 11.82 17.50 -3.21
N SER A 163 10.60 18.05 -3.34
CA SER A 163 9.41 17.32 -3.78
C SER A 163 9.55 16.77 -5.19
N LEU A 164 8.74 15.75 -5.51
CA LEU A 164 8.68 15.21 -6.86
C LEU A 164 8.26 16.27 -7.87
N ALA A 165 7.30 17.13 -7.50
CA ALA A 165 6.87 18.25 -8.32
C ALA A 165 8.00 19.24 -8.59
N ALA A 166 8.78 19.63 -7.58
CA ALA A 166 9.90 20.56 -7.76
C ALA A 166 10.96 20.00 -8.74
N ARG A 167 11.28 18.71 -8.62
CA ARG A 167 12.22 18.02 -9.53
C ARG A 167 11.71 17.93 -10.97
N LEU A 168 10.40 17.82 -11.15
CA LEU A 168 9.76 17.73 -12.46
C LEU A 168 9.46 19.10 -13.10
N ARG A 169 9.81 20.21 -12.46
CA ARG A 169 9.54 21.57 -12.96
C ARG A 169 9.91 21.78 -14.45
N PRO A 170 11.06 21.28 -14.97
CA PRO A 170 11.40 21.44 -16.38
C PRO A 170 10.41 20.79 -17.36
N VAL A 171 9.64 19.80 -16.90
CA VAL A 171 8.71 19.02 -17.73
C VAL A 171 7.24 19.19 -17.31
N HIS A 172 6.92 20.14 -16.43
CA HIS A 172 5.54 20.37 -15.97
C HIS A 172 4.56 20.62 -17.11
N GLY A 173 5.00 21.30 -18.19
CA GLY A 173 4.18 21.55 -19.37
C GLY A 173 3.79 20.29 -20.16
N LEU A 174 4.40 19.14 -19.86
CA LEU A 174 4.08 17.84 -20.46
C LEU A 174 3.10 17.01 -19.62
N LEU A 175 2.80 17.44 -18.38
CA LEU A 175 1.80 16.77 -17.55
C LEU A 175 0.41 16.96 -18.17
N SER A 176 -0.44 15.95 -18.05
CA SER A 176 -1.80 16.00 -18.61
C SER A 176 -2.70 16.99 -17.86
N ARG A 177 -2.33 17.36 -16.64
CA ARG A 177 -3.02 18.30 -15.75
C ARG A 177 -1.99 19.02 -14.87
N PRO A 178 -2.33 20.20 -14.31
CA PRO A 178 -1.53 20.79 -13.25
C PRO A 178 -1.35 19.80 -12.09
N THR A 179 -0.18 19.86 -11.45
CA THR A 179 0.11 19.06 -10.25
C THR A 179 -0.95 19.29 -9.19
N ALA A 180 -1.55 18.20 -8.69
CA ALA A 180 -2.52 18.27 -7.60
C ALA A 180 -1.79 18.38 -6.25
N VAL A 181 -2.08 19.43 -5.49
CA VAL A 181 -1.38 19.74 -4.23
C VAL A 181 -2.33 19.66 -3.03
N THR A 182 -3.58 20.04 -3.22
CA THR A 182 -4.62 19.99 -2.19
C THR A 182 -5.42 18.69 -2.26
N ASP A 183 -6.01 18.24 -1.15
CA ASP A 183 -6.87 17.04 -1.12
C ASP A 183 -7.98 17.09 -2.18
N ARG A 184 -8.56 18.28 -2.42
CA ARG A 184 -9.58 18.48 -3.46
C ARG A 184 -9.03 18.25 -4.87
N GLU A 185 -7.82 18.72 -5.15
CA GLU A 185 -7.18 18.51 -6.45
C GLU A 185 -6.75 17.05 -6.62
N VAL A 186 -6.25 16.42 -5.56
CA VAL A 186 -5.89 14.99 -5.57
C VAL A 186 -7.14 14.16 -5.84
N ALA A 187 -8.25 14.42 -5.15
CA ALA A 187 -9.54 13.78 -5.43
C ALA A 187 -9.96 13.94 -6.89
N ALA A 188 -9.94 15.17 -7.41
CA ALA A 188 -10.33 15.45 -8.80
C ALA A 188 -9.43 14.78 -9.84
N SER A 189 -8.14 14.63 -9.54
CA SER A 189 -7.17 13.90 -10.38
C SER A 189 -7.42 12.39 -10.36
N VAL A 190 -7.67 11.86 -9.17
CA VAL A 190 -7.98 10.45 -8.92
C VAL A 190 -9.30 10.06 -9.59
N GLU A 191 -10.37 10.85 -9.43
CA GLU A 191 -11.65 10.68 -10.13
C GLU A 191 -11.52 10.76 -11.66
N ALA A 192 -10.57 11.56 -12.18
CA ALA A 192 -10.33 11.63 -13.61
C ALA A 192 -9.72 10.32 -14.15
N VAL A 193 -8.82 9.70 -13.38
CA VAL A 193 -8.27 8.37 -13.72
C VAL A 193 -9.35 7.29 -13.65
N GLU A 194 -10.21 7.34 -12.64
CA GLU A 194 -11.37 6.43 -12.54
C GLU A 194 -12.29 6.54 -13.75
N ARG A 195 -12.56 7.77 -14.19
CA ARG A 195 -13.34 8.02 -15.41
C ARG A 195 -12.66 7.41 -16.64
N VAL A 196 -11.34 7.55 -16.79
CA VAL A 196 -10.59 6.93 -17.90
C VAL A 196 -10.72 5.40 -17.86
N LEU A 197 -10.51 4.78 -16.70
CA LEU A 197 -10.68 3.33 -16.53
C LEU A 197 -12.07 2.89 -16.98
N ARG A 198 -13.11 3.51 -16.41
CA ARG A 198 -14.50 3.20 -16.70
C ARG A 198 -14.83 3.38 -18.18
N ASP A 199 -14.50 4.53 -18.75
CA ASP A 199 -14.84 4.85 -20.14
C ASP A 199 -14.12 3.92 -21.13
N ARG A 200 -12.88 3.49 -20.82
CA ARG A 200 -12.18 2.47 -21.63
C ARG A 200 -12.79 1.08 -21.48
N ALA A 201 -13.14 0.67 -20.26
CA ALA A 201 -13.77 -0.62 -20.01
C ALA A 201 -15.10 -0.76 -20.76
N GLU A 202 -15.85 0.35 -20.88
CA GLU A 202 -17.14 0.40 -21.55
C GLU A 202 -17.03 0.79 -23.05
N GLY A 203 -15.82 0.91 -23.59
CA GLY A 203 -15.59 1.22 -25.00
C GLY A 203 -16.07 2.62 -25.43
N ARG A 204 -16.17 3.56 -24.48
CA ARG A 204 -16.58 4.95 -24.69
C ARG A 204 -15.42 5.92 -24.89
N SER A 205 -14.18 5.44 -24.88
CA SER A 205 -12.98 6.25 -25.07
C SER A 205 -12.25 5.86 -26.35
N ASP A 206 -12.08 6.84 -27.24
CA ASP A 206 -11.25 6.71 -28.44
C ASP A 206 -9.75 6.98 -28.15
N ASP A 207 -9.44 7.59 -27.00
CA ASP A 207 -8.07 7.87 -26.56
C ASP A 207 -7.51 6.71 -25.74
N LEU A 208 -6.63 5.94 -26.36
CA LEU A 208 -5.96 4.77 -25.78
C LEU A 208 -4.55 5.08 -25.27
N ARG A 209 -4.12 6.36 -25.21
CA ARG A 209 -2.81 6.72 -24.67
C ARG A 209 -2.66 6.23 -23.23
N PRO A 210 -1.55 5.58 -22.84
CA PRO A 210 -1.48 5.04 -21.49
C PRO A 210 -1.51 6.14 -20.44
N VAL A 211 -2.21 5.93 -19.32
CA VAL A 211 -2.31 6.88 -18.22
C VAL A 211 -1.46 6.40 -17.06
N THR A 212 -0.60 7.27 -16.53
CA THR A 212 0.17 7.03 -15.31
C THR A 212 -0.29 8.01 -14.23
N LEU A 213 -0.96 7.48 -13.21
CA LEU A 213 -1.24 8.20 -11.96
C LEU A 213 0.01 8.13 -11.08
N VAL A 214 0.43 9.28 -10.55
CA VAL A 214 1.56 9.37 -9.62
C VAL A 214 1.04 9.99 -8.33
N LEU A 215 1.19 9.27 -7.22
CA LEU A 215 0.83 9.73 -5.88
C LEU A 215 2.11 9.82 -5.03
N ASP A 216 2.72 10.99 -4.97
CA ASP A 216 3.83 11.21 -4.02
C ASP A 216 3.29 11.25 -2.59
N GLU A 217 4.12 10.79 -1.65
CA GLU A 217 3.75 10.67 -0.24
C GLU A 217 2.43 9.90 -0.01
N PHE A 218 2.24 8.77 -0.71
CA PHE A 218 1.05 7.91 -0.62
C PHE A 218 0.60 7.62 0.83
N SER A 219 1.57 7.43 1.74
CA SER A 219 1.30 7.20 3.16
C SER A 219 0.54 8.35 3.83
N LYS A 220 0.75 9.60 3.41
CA LYS A 220 -0.01 10.75 3.90
C LYS A 220 -1.44 10.72 3.38
N VAL A 221 -1.62 10.45 2.09
CA VAL A 221 -2.93 10.35 1.44
C VAL A 221 -3.79 9.27 2.10
N MET A 222 -3.19 8.11 2.39
CA MET A 222 -3.88 6.98 3.04
C MET A 222 -4.22 7.19 4.51
N ARG A 223 -3.64 8.19 5.18
CA ARG A 223 -4.05 8.60 6.53
C ARG A 223 -5.15 9.67 6.53
N GLY A 224 -5.47 10.22 5.36
CA GLY A 224 -6.42 11.32 5.19
C GLY A 224 -7.82 10.86 4.78
N SER A 225 -8.65 11.84 4.42
CA SER A 225 -10.04 11.63 3.98
C SER A 225 -10.15 10.91 2.62
N LEU A 226 -9.06 10.89 1.84
CA LEU A 226 -9.03 10.33 0.48
C LEU A 226 -8.69 8.83 0.43
N ALA A 227 -8.37 8.21 1.57
CA ALA A 227 -7.86 6.85 1.64
C ALA A 227 -8.77 5.83 0.92
N GLU A 228 -10.08 5.90 1.15
CA GLU A 228 -11.05 4.99 0.53
C GLU A 228 -11.16 5.19 -0.98
N THR A 229 -11.22 6.46 -1.42
CA THR A 229 -11.28 6.82 -2.84
C THR A 229 -10.05 6.34 -3.60
N VAL A 230 -8.86 6.58 -3.04
CA VAL A 230 -7.60 6.14 -3.64
C VAL A 230 -7.50 4.62 -3.64
N ALA A 231 -7.85 3.94 -2.55
CA ALA A 231 -7.82 2.48 -2.48
C ALA A 231 -8.70 1.83 -3.56
N ARG A 232 -9.93 2.33 -3.75
CA ARG A 232 -10.86 1.84 -4.77
C ARG A 232 -10.28 1.92 -6.18
N ILE A 233 -9.57 3.01 -6.48
CA ILE A 233 -8.98 3.20 -7.81
C ILE A 233 -7.74 2.35 -8.00
N LEU A 234 -6.91 2.19 -6.96
CA LEU A 234 -5.78 1.26 -7.03
C LEU A 234 -6.25 -0.18 -7.22
N GLU A 235 -7.36 -0.58 -6.61
CA GLU A 235 -7.98 -1.89 -6.87
C GLU A 235 -8.43 -2.01 -8.33
N GLY A 236 -9.11 -1.00 -8.89
CA GLY A 236 -9.49 -0.97 -10.30
C GLY A 236 -8.29 -1.03 -11.26
N VAL A 237 -7.22 -0.27 -10.96
CA VAL A 237 -5.96 -0.30 -11.73
C VAL A 237 -5.32 -1.69 -11.64
N ALA A 238 -5.29 -2.32 -10.47
CA ALA A 238 -4.71 -3.64 -10.30
C ALA A 238 -5.50 -4.72 -11.05
N ALA A 239 -6.84 -4.62 -11.09
CA ALA A 239 -7.70 -5.59 -11.74
C ALA A 239 -7.71 -5.47 -13.28
N GLU A 240 -7.81 -4.25 -13.80
CA GLU A 240 -8.08 -4.01 -15.24
C GLU A 240 -7.04 -3.12 -15.94
N GLY A 241 -6.17 -2.45 -15.18
CA GLY A 241 -5.24 -1.45 -15.69
C GLY A 241 -4.35 -1.93 -16.83
N ARG A 242 -3.96 -3.22 -16.86
CA ARG A 242 -3.16 -3.79 -17.95
C ARG A 242 -3.84 -3.67 -19.32
N LYS A 243 -5.12 -4.05 -19.38
CA LYS A 243 -5.89 -4.05 -20.63
C LYS A 243 -6.26 -2.63 -21.05
N LEU A 244 -6.49 -1.77 -20.06
CA LEU A 244 -6.98 -0.41 -20.26
C LEU A 244 -5.85 0.62 -20.36
N GLY A 245 -4.59 0.19 -20.27
CA GLY A 245 -3.43 1.08 -20.32
C GLY A 245 -3.42 2.11 -19.19
N VAL A 246 -3.81 1.73 -17.98
CA VAL A 246 -3.79 2.60 -16.79
C VAL A 246 -2.91 1.98 -15.73
N ARG A 247 -2.05 2.81 -15.12
CA ARG A 247 -1.11 2.38 -14.07
C ARG A 247 -0.95 3.43 -12.98
N ALA A 248 -0.42 3.01 -11.84
CA ALA A 248 -0.17 3.86 -10.68
C ALA A 248 1.26 3.71 -10.14
N ILE A 249 1.83 4.84 -9.72
CA ILE A 249 3.11 4.94 -9.00
C ILE A 249 2.82 5.58 -7.64
N LEU A 250 3.26 4.94 -6.56
CA LEU A 250 2.98 5.26 -5.17
C LEU A 250 4.26 5.45 -4.34
#